data_AF-A0A5C8TMA8-F1
#
_entry.id   AF-A0A5C8TMA8-F1
#
_cell.length_a   1.000
_cell.length_b   1.000
_cell.length_c   1.000
_cell.angle_alpha   90.00
_cell.angle_beta   90.00
_cell.angle_gamma   90.00
#
_symmetry.space_group_name_H-M   'P 1'
#
loop_
_entity.id
_entity.type
_entity.pdbx_description
1 polymer ?
#
loop_
_entity_poly.entity_id
_entity_poly.type
_entity_poly.pdbx_seq_one_letter_code
_entity_poly.pdbx_strand_id
1 'polypeptide(L)'
;MHDTPTIDRRTLLGGIATAAAVAASPARGTEANAITAASAGELAEAIRRRRYSAVEVVEAHLARIAAVNPRLNAVVQVTAESARREAAAADAALA
;
A
#
# COMPACT_ATOMS: atom_id res chain seq x y z
N MET A 1 -45.62 -8.60 4.51
CA MET A 1 -44.71 -7.95 3.55
C MET A 1 -43.48 -7.46 4.31
N HIS A 2 -42.54 -8.35 4.62
CA HIS A 2 -41.17 -8.01 5.03
C HIS A 2 -40.27 -9.17 4.57
N ASP A 3 -39.71 -9.01 3.37
CA ASP A 3 -38.66 -9.86 2.81
C ASP A 3 -37.34 -9.54 3.52
N THR A 4 -36.76 -10.52 4.21
CA THR A 4 -35.38 -10.46 4.69
C THR A 4 -34.52 -11.40 3.86
N PRO A 5 -33.46 -10.92 3.17
CA PRO A 5 -32.61 -11.78 2.38
C PRO A 5 -31.78 -12.68 3.31
N THR A 6 -32.08 -13.98 3.28
CA THR A 6 -31.33 -15.02 4.01
C THR A 6 -29.99 -15.21 3.29
N ILE A 7 -28.92 -14.66 3.85
CA ILE A 7 -27.57 -14.81 3.30
C ILE A 7 -27.13 -16.27 3.48
N ASP A 8 -27.07 -17.00 2.36
CA ASP A 8 -26.63 -18.39 2.29
C ASP A 8 -25.10 -18.48 2.43
N ARG A 9 -24.65 -19.35 3.35
CA ARG A 9 -23.24 -19.63 3.63
C ARG A 9 -22.53 -20.28 2.44
N ARG A 10 -23.29 -20.84 1.49
CA ARG A 10 -22.75 -21.49 0.27
C ARG A 10 -22.15 -20.50 -0.73
N THR A 11 -22.40 -19.20 -0.60
CA THR A 11 -21.85 -18.17 -1.49
C THR A 11 -20.42 -17.73 -1.14
N LEU A 12 -19.86 -18.16 0.01
CA LEU A 12 -18.56 -17.66 0.50
C LEU A 12 -17.33 -18.46 0.00
N LEU A 13 -17.49 -19.52 -0.81
CA LEU A 13 -16.42 -20.49 -1.10
C LEU A 13 -16.24 -20.82 -2.59
N GLY A 14 -16.33 -19.81 -3.46
CA GLY A 14 -16.04 -19.94 -4.89
C GLY A 14 -15.09 -18.86 -5.38
N GLY A 15 -13.77 -19.06 -5.26
CA GLY A 15 -12.80 -18.09 -5.77
C GLY A 15 -11.35 -18.46 -5.49
N ILE A 16 -10.86 -19.50 -6.16
CA ILE A 16 -9.42 -19.79 -6.28
C ILE A 16 -8.78 -18.71 -7.16
N ALA A 17 -8.18 -17.70 -6.53
CA ALA A 17 -7.33 -16.73 -7.21
C ALA A 17 -5.89 -17.25 -7.26
N THR A 18 -5.46 -17.73 -8.42
CA THR A 18 -4.05 -17.99 -8.74
C THR A 18 -3.31 -16.66 -8.87
N ALA A 19 -2.65 -16.21 -7.81
CA ALA A 19 -1.73 -15.07 -7.87
C ALA A 19 -0.37 -15.54 -8.39
N ALA A 20 -0.10 -15.27 -9.67
CA ALA A 20 1.20 -15.45 -10.28
C ALA A 20 2.25 -14.59 -9.56
N ALA A 21 3.25 -15.25 -8.97
CA ALA A 21 4.38 -14.59 -8.34
C ALA A 21 5.29 -13.99 -9.43
N VAL A 22 5.15 -12.68 -9.67
CA VAL A 22 6.17 -11.91 -10.36
C VAL A 22 7.38 -11.83 -9.43
N ALA A 23 8.50 -12.41 -9.86
CA ALA A 23 9.76 -12.37 -9.16
C ALA A 23 10.21 -10.92 -8.95
N ALA A 24 9.93 -10.38 -7.76
CA ALA A 24 10.50 -9.13 -7.30
C ALA A 24 11.99 -9.34 -7.04
N SER A 25 12.84 -8.64 -7.78
CA SER A 25 14.29 -8.59 -7.53
C SER A 25 14.54 -8.22 -6.05
N PRO A 26 15.33 -9.00 -5.30
CA PRO A 26 15.49 -8.84 -3.85
C PRO A 26 16.10 -7.48 -3.46
N ALA A 27 16.79 -6.80 -4.37
CA ALA A 27 17.35 -5.47 -4.14
C ALA A 27 16.27 -4.39 -3.88
N ARG A 28 15.12 -4.45 -4.57
CA ARG A 28 14.01 -3.53 -4.31
C ARG A 28 13.35 -3.77 -2.95
N GLY A 29 13.40 -5.00 -2.44
CA GLY A 29 12.83 -5.35 -1.14
C GLY A 29 13.59 -4.70 0.01
N THR A 30 14.92 -4.66 -0.06
CA THR A 30 15.77 -4.02 0.97
C THR A 30 15.59 -2.50 0.98
N GLU A 31 15.50 -1.86 -0.18
CA GLU A 31 15.25 -0.41 -0.30
C GLU A 31 13.83 -0.03 0.14
N ALA A 32 12.81 -0.79 -0.26
CA ALA A 32 11.44 -0.57 0.21
C ALA A 32 11.33 -0.74 1.74
N ASN A 33 12.06 -1.70 2.31
CA ASN A 33 12.11 -1.87 3.76
C ASN A 33 12.80 -0.67 4.43
N ALA A 34 13.87 -0.12 3.84
CA ALA A 34 14.52 1.09 4.33
C ALA A 34 13.58 2.31 4.30
N ILE A 35 12.74 2.46 3.27
CA ILE A 35 11.73 3.51 3.19
C ILE A 35 10.69 3.36 4.30
N THR A 36 10.18 2.16 4.55
CA THR A 36 9.13 1.94 5.56
C THR A 36 9.64 1.86 7.00
N ALA A 37 10.96 1.81 7.21
CA ALA A 37 11.60 1.82 8.52
C ALA A 37 12.20 3.19 8.90
N ALA A 38 12.32 4.11 7.93
CA ALA A 38 12.82 5.45 8.16
C ALA A 38 11.83 6.31 8.97
N SER A 39 12.36 7.27 9.72
CA SER A 39 11.56 8.27 10.41
C SER A 39 10.95 9.29 9.45
N ALA A 40 9.90 9.98 9.90
CA ALA A 40 9.26 11.04 9.12
C ALA A 40 10.24 12.16 8.74
N GLY A 41 11.19 12.49 9.63
CA GLY A 41 12.22 13.51 9.36
C GLY A 41 13.22 13.09 8.29
N GLU A 42 13.67 11.84 8.34
CA GLU A 42 14.59 11.26 7.33
C GLU A 42 13.92 11.18 5.96
N LEU A 43 12.64 10.78 5.90
CA LEU A 43 11.87 10.76 4.66
C LEU A 43 11.69 12.17 4.09
N ALA A 44 11.35 13.16 4.92
CA ALA A 44 11.22 14.55 4.47
C ALA A 44 12.55 15.12 3.94
N GLU A 45 13.67 14.80 4.58
CA GLU A 45 15.00 15.19 4.10
C GLU A 45 15.39 14.46 2.82
N ALA A 46 15.08 13.17 2.70
CA ALA A 46 15.32 12.39 1.49
C ALA A 46 14.51 12.91 0.29
N ILE A 47 13.25 13.32 0.51
CA ILE A 47 12.40 13.93 -0.52
C ILE A 47 12.96 15.30 -0.94
N ARG A 48 13.32 16.17 0.02
CA ARG A 48 13.96 17.47 -0.29
C ARG A 48 15.26 17.33 -1.07
N ARG A 49 16.04 16.29 -0.76
CA ARG A 49 17.29 15.96 -1.46
C ARG A 49 17.07 15.21 -2.78
N ARG A 50 15.82 15.00 -3.20
CA ARG A 50 15.41 14.23 -4.40
C ARG A 50 16.00 12.82 -4.44
N ARG A 51 16.23 12.23 -3.26
CA ARG A 51 16.70 10.84 -3.14
C ARG A 51 15.56 9.84 -3.31
N TYR A 52 14.36 10.21 -2.88
CA TYR A 52 13.11 9.50 -3.12
C TYR A 52 12.03 10.52 -3.49
N SER A 53 11.10 10.14 -4.35
CA SER A 53 9.86 10.88 -4.56
C SER A 53 8.83 10.55 -3.49
N ALA A 54 7.91 11.47 -3.20
CA ALA A 54 6.78 11.21 -2.31
C ALA A 54 5.92 10.05 -2.85
N VAL A 55 5.80 9.92 -4.18
CA VAL A 55 5.10 8.78 -4.81
C VAL A 55 5.78 7.45 -4.48
N GLU A 56 7.12 7.35 -4.58
CA GLU A 56 7.84 6.12 -4.22
C GLU A 56 7.68 5.77 -2.74
N VAL A 57 7.65 6.77 -1.86
CA VAL A 57 7.42 6.54 -0.43
C VAL A 57 6.04 5.96 -0.19
N VAL A 58 4.99 6.51 -0.82
CA VAL A 58 3.62 6.00 -0.70
C VAL A 58 3.50 4.58 -1.24
N GLU A 59 4.08 4.28 -2.41
CA GLU A 59 4.04 2.91 -2.97
C GLU A 59 4.72 1.89 -2.05
N ALA A 60 5.87 2.23 -1.46
CA ALA A 60 6.55 1.34 -0.52
C ALA A 60 5.68 1.03 0.72
N HIS A 61 4.95 2.03 1.22
CA HIS A 61 4.06 1.85 2.38
C HIS A 61 2.81 1.03 2.00
N LEU A 62 2.21 1.28 0.84
CA LEU A 62 1.07 0.50 0.33
C LEU A 62 1.45 -0.97 0.11
N ALA A 63 2.63 -1.24 -0.44
CA ALA A 63 3.14 -2.60 -0.62
C ALA A 63 3.31 -3.33 0.72
N ARG A 64 3.82 -2.65 1.75
CA ARG A 64 3.94 -3.22 3.09
C ARG A 64 2.59 -3.45 3.74
N ILE A 65 1.64 -2.53 3.60
CA ILE A 65 0.26 -2.70 4.06
C ILE A 65 -0.35 -3.95 3.41
N ALA A 66 -0.22 -4.10 2.09
CA ALA A 66 -0.74 -5.28 1.40
C ALA A 66 -0.15 -6.60 1.92
N ALA A 67 1.14 -6.62 2.28
CA ALA A 67 1.82 -7.80 2.79
C ALA A 67 1.48 -8.14 4.26
N VAL A 68 1.30 -7.12 5.12
CA VAL A 68 1.23 -7.31 6.57
C VAL A 68 -0.18 -7.16 7.15
N ASN A 69 -0.99 -6.26 6.57
CA ASN A 69 -2.33 -5.97 7.06
C ASN A 69 -3.30 -7.18 7.07
N PRO A 70 -3.22 -8.18 6.17
CA PRO A 70 -4.10 -9.35 6.25
C PRO A 70 -3.95 -10.15 7.55
N ARG A 71 -2.79 -10.06 8.22
CA ARG A 71 -2.53 -10.73 9.49
C ARG A 71 -2.84 -9.85 10.71
N LEU A 72 -2.62 -8.54 10.58
CA LEU A 72 -2.80 -7.59 11.68
C LEU A 72 -4.20 -6.98 11.75
N ASN A 73 -4.90 -6.90 10.62
CA ASN A 73 -6.19 -6.23 10.48
C ASN A 73 -6.20 -4.80 11.07
N ALA A 74 -5.09 -4.07 10.90
CA ALA A 74 -4.89 -2.75 11.50
C ALA A 74 -5.42 -1.60 10.63
N VAL A 75 -5.54 -1.83 9.32
CA VAL A 75 -6.04 -0.86 8.33
C VAL A 75 -7.33 -1.39 7.74
N VAL A 76 -8.45 -0.75 8.09
CA VAL A 76 -9.79 -1.17 7.64
C VAL A 76 -10.15 -0.61 6.27
N GLN A 77 -9.61 0.57 5.92
CA GLN A 77 -9.83 1.22 4.63
C GLN A 77 -8.51 1.75 4.09
N VAL A 78 -8.13 1.29 2.88
CA VAL A 78 -6.92 1.73 2.20
C VAL A 78 -7.33 2.70 1.08
N THR A 79 -6.98 3.98 1.22
CA THR A 79 -7.24 5.04 0.22
C THR A 79 -6.07 5.19 -0.76
N ALA A 80 -5.66 4.09 -1.39
CA ALA A 80 -4.45 4.03 -2.22
C ALA A 80 -4.43 5.09 -3.35
N GLU A 81 -5.55 5.30 -4.02
CA GLU A 81 -5.65 6.26 -5.13
C GLU A 81 -5.52 7.71 -4.65
N SER A 82 -6.21 8.08 -3.56
CA SER A 82 -6.06 9.41 -2.96
C SER A 82 -4.64 9.65 -2.46
N ALA A 83 -4.04 8.66 -1.81
CA ALA A 83 -2.66 8.75 -1.32
C ALA A 83 -1.65 8.98 -2.46
N ARG A 84 -1.83 8.29 -3.61
CA ARG A 84 -1.01 8.51 -4.80
C ARG A 84 -1.17 9.93 -5.37
N ARG A 85 -2.40 10.44 -5.43
CA ARG A 85 -2.68 11.79 -5.92
C ARG A 85 -2.06 12.86 -5.03
N GLU A 86 -2.18 12.72 -3.72
CA GLU A 86 -1.60 13.64 -2.75
C GLU A 86 -0.06 13.61 -2.80
N ALA A 87 0.53 12.43 -2.96
CA ALA A 87 1.97 12.30 -3.14
C ALA A 87 2.46 12.99 -4.41
N ALA A 88 1.77 12.80 -5.54
CA ALA A 88 2.11 13.49 -6.79
C ALA A 88 1.99 15.02 -6.66
N ALA A 89 0.98 15.51 -5.93
CA ALA A 89 0.84 16.93 -5.65
C ALA A 89 1.96 17.47 -4.74
N ALA A 90 2.39 16.70 -3.74
CA ALA A 90 3.50 17.06 -2.87
C ALA A 90 4.83 17.11 -3.63
N ASP A 91 5.08 16.15 -4.52
CA ASP A 91 6.25 16.16 -5.41
C ASP A 91 6.22 17.37 -6.36
N ALA A 92 5.05 17.70 -6.91
CA ALA A 92 4.89 18.87 -7.77
C ALA A 92 5.08 20.21 -7.03
N ALA A 93 4.71 20.29 -5.75
CA ALA A 93 4.94 21.48 -4.92
C ALA A 93 6.42 21.68 -4.53
N LEU A 94 7.23 20.63 -4.63
CA LEU A 94 8.66 20.61 -4.34
C LEU A 94 9.54 20.82 -5.60
N ALA A 95 8.94 20.71 -6.79
CA ALA A 95 9.60 20.84 -8.09
C ALA A 95 9.92 22.29 -8.45
#